data_AF-A0A529KV52-F1
#
_entry.id   AF-A0A529KV52-F1
#
_cell.length_a   1.000
_cell.length_b   1.000
_cell.length_c   1.000
_cell.angle_alpha   90.00
_cell.angle_beta   90.00
_cell.angle_gamma   90.00
#
_symmetry.space_group_name_H-M   'P 1'
#
loop_
_entity.id
_entity.type
_entity.pdbx_description
1 polymer ?
#
loop_
_entity_poly.entity_id
_entity_poly.type
_entity_poly.pdbx_seq_one_letter_code
_entity_poly.pdbx_strand_id
1 'polypeptide(L)'
;RLERKLQETPHLDYLKSFTKAGESTVFVYLKGSTPPRAVTDTWYQVRKKVEDIRLTLPQGVVGPVADDEFGDTYGIIYGFTADGYTNRELRDYVENVRSRLLQVPD
;
A
#
# COMPACT_ATOMS: atom_id res chain seq x y z
N ARG A 1 6.49 -11.53 14.73
CA ARG A 1 5.23 -12.33 14.62
C ARG A 1 4.67 -12.19 13.21
N LEU A 2 4.42 -10.96 12.76
CA LEU A 2 3.98 -10.66 11.39
C LEU A 2 4.90 -11.24 10.30
N GLU A 3 6.20 -10.95 10.32
CA GLU A 3 7.16 -11.48 9.34
C GLU A 3 7.14 -13.00 9.25
N ARG A 4 7.12 -13.70 10.40
CA ARG A 4 7.06 -15.16 10.43
C ARG A 4 5.80 -15.70 9.74
N LYS A 5 4.66 -15.03 9.89
CA LYS A 5 3.44 -15.42 9.20
C LYS A 5 3.54 -15.13 7.70
N LEU A 6 4.13 -14.01 7.33
CA LEU A 6 4.37 -13.62 5.93
C LEU A 6 5.39 -14.51 5.21
N GLN A 7 6.30 -15.19 5.93
CA GLN A 7 7.20 -16.19 5.36
C GLN A 7 6.48 -17.39 4.73
N GLU A 8 5.22 -17.63 5.11
CA GLU A 8 4.39 -18.68 4.53
C GLU A 8 3.72 -18.26 3.20
N THR A 9 4.01 -17.07 2.69
CA THR A 9 3.40 -16.54 1.44
C THR A 9 3.92 -17.32 0.23
N PRO A 10 3.04 -17.81 -0.66
CA PRO A 10 3.47 -18.44 -1.91
C PRO A 10 4.34 -17.49 -2.74
N HIS A 11 5.30 -18.02 -3.50
CA HIS A 11 6.15 -17.22 -4.39
C HIS A 11 6.94 -16.09 -3.71
N LEU A 12 7.05 -16.09 -2.38
CA LEU A 12 7.88 -15.16 -1.65
C LEU A 12 9.35 -15.30 -2.07
N ASP A 13 9.98 -14.18 -2.40
CA ASP A 13 11.42 -14.08 -2.55
C ASP A 13 12.04 -13.73 -1.19
N TYR A 14 11.76 -12.53 -0.68
CA TYR A 14 12.22 -12.08 0.62
C TYR A 14 11.28 -11.06 1.26
N LEU A 15 11.49 -10.85 2.56
CA LEU A 15 10.86 -9.78 3.33
C LEU A 15 11.92 -8.74 3.70
N LYS A 16 11.55 -7.46 3.65
CA LYS A 16 12.40 -6.37 4.16
C LYS A 16 11.60 -5.56 5.17
N SER A 17 12.15 -5.36 6.36
CA SER A 17 11.46 -4.65 7.43
C SER A 17 12.14 -3.33 7.75
N PHE A 18 11.32 -2.33 8.04
CA PHE A 18 11.75 -1.02 8.49
C PHE A 18 10.96 -0.65 9.74
N THR A 19 11.67 -0.29 10.81
CA THR A 19 11.03 0.03 12.09
C THR A 19 11.56 1.36 12.60
N LYS A 20 10.65 2.23 12.99
CA LYS A 20 10.92 3.50 13.68
C LYS A 20 10.04 3.59 14.93
N ALA A 21 10.22 4.62 15.75
CA ALA A 21 9.40 4.78 16.96
C ALA A 21 7.91 4.81 16.60
N GLY A 22 7.14 3.86 17.15
CA GLY A 22 5.69 3.75 16.95
C GLY A 22 5.23 3.12 15.63
N GLU A 23 6.13 2.72 14.72
CA GLU A 23 5.75 2.21 13.40
C GLU A 23 6.70 1.11 12.92
N SER A 24 6.14 0.05 12.34
CA SER A 24 6.89 -1.00 11.68
C SER A 24 6.24 -1.33 10.34
N THR A 25 7.04 -1.31 9.28
CA THR A 25 6.65 -1.57 7.90
C THR A 25 7.38 -2.82 7.42
N VAL A 26 6.64 -3.77 6.86
CA VAL A 26 7.20 -4.98 6.25
C VAL A 26 6.88 -4.97 4.76
N PHE A 27 7.92 -4.93 3.94
CA PHE A 27 7.83 -5.05 2.49
C PHE A 27 7.91 -6.53 2.09
N VAL A 28 6.99 -6.96 1.23
CA VAL A 28 6.94 -8.31 0.69
C VAL A 28 7.40 -8.28 -0.76
N TYR A 29 8.39 -9.08 -1.11
CA TYR A 29 8.89 -9.19 -2.49
C TYR A 29 8.57 -10.57 -3.02
N LEU A 30 7.91 -10.63 -4.18
CA LEU A 30 7.64 -11.89 -4.89
C LEU A 30 8.81 -12.22 -5.82
N LYS A 31 9.04 -13.50 -6.07
CA LYS A 31 10.06 -13.95 -7.01
C LYS A 31 9.77 -13.37 -8.40
N GLY A 32 10.81 -12.91 -9.11
CA GLY A 32 10.65 -12.43 -10.49
C GLY A 32 10.12 -13.49 -11.46
N SER A 33 10.23 -14.78 -11.11
CA SER A 33 9.68 -15.91 -11.86
C SER A 33 8.23 -16.27 -11.50
N THR A 34 7.55 -15.47 -10.67
CA THR A 34 6.14 -15.69 -10.30
C THR A 34 5.27 -15.60 -11.56
N PRO A 35 4.45 -16.63 -11.86
CA PRO A 35 3.56 -16.57 -13.00
C PRO A 35 2.60 -15.38 -12.89
N PRO A 36 2.36 -14.59 -13.97
CA PRO A 36 1.49 -13.41 -13.91
C PRO A 36 0.10 -13.71 -13.32
N ARG A 37 -0.50 -14.84 -13.69
CA ARG A 37 -1.80 -15.30 -13.16
C ARG A 37 -1.82 -15.63 -11.66
N ALA A 38 -0.66 -15.85 -11.05
CA ALA A 38 -0.51 -16.19 -9.63
C ALA A 38 -0.23 -14.96 -8.75
N VAL A 39 0.15 -13.81 -9.34
CA VAL A 39 0.49 -12.60 -8.59
C VAL A 39 -0.70 -12.11 -7.77
N THR A 40 -1.88 -11.99 -8.37
CA THR A 40 -3.10 -11.53 -7.68
C THR A 40 -3.49 -12.44 -6.52
N ASP A 41 -3.43 -13.76 -6.70
CA ASP A 41 -3.71 -14.72 -5.61
C ASP A 41 -2.65 -14.63 -4.51
N THR A 42 -1.38 -14.42 -4.87
CA THR A 42 -0.31 -14.24 -3.89
C THR A 42 -0.56 -13.02 -3.00
N TRP A 43 -0.96 -11.88 -3.57
CA TRP A 43 -1.32 -10.69 -2.80
C TRP A 43 -2.57 -10.90 -1.94
N TYR A 44 -3.55 -11.67 -2.42
CA TYR A 44 -4.67 -12.11 -1.59
C TYR A 44 -4.21 -12.93 -0.38
N GLN A 45 -3.26 -13.86 -0.56
CA GLN A 45 -2.69 -14.63 0.56
C GLN A 45 -1.94 -13.74 1.55
N VAL A 46 -1.21 -12.71 1.07
CA VAL A 46 -0.57 -11.71 1.94
C VAL A 46 -1.62 -11.01 2.81
N ARG A 47 -2.67 -10.44 2.20
CA ARG A 47 -3.75 -9.76 2.93
C ARG A 47 -4.39 -10.67 3.98
N LYS A 48 -4.72 -11.90 3.59
CA LYS A 48 -5.31 -12.89 4.50
C LYS A 48 -4.40 -13.19 5.69
N LYS A 49 -3.10 -13.42 5.45
CA LYS A 49 -2.11 -13.69 6.51
C LYS A 49 -1.92 -12.51 7.45
N VAL A 50 -1.98 -11.29 6.93
CA VAL A 50 -1.93 -10.05 7.70
C VAL A 50 -3.16 -9.94 8.61
N GLU A 51 -4.34 -10.26 8.09
CA GLU A 51 -5.59 -10.26 8.86
C GLU A 51 -5.61 -11.35 9.94
N ASP A 52 -5.19 -12.58 9.61
CA ASP A 52 -5.15 -13.72 10.54
C ASP A 52 -4.32 -13.43 11.81
N ILE A 53 -3.23 -12.66 11.66
CA ILE A 53 -2.30 -12.40 12.78
C ILE A 53 -2.68 -11.18 13.62
N ARG A 54 -3.67 -10.39 13.18
CA ARG A 54 -4.11 -9.16 13.82
C ARG A 54 -4.41 -9.34 15.31
N LEU A 55 -5.14 -10.41 15.66
CA LEU A 55 -5.53 -10.71 17.03
C LEU A 55 -4.36 -11.16 17.93
N THR A 56 -3.18 -11.43 17.36
CA THR A 56 -1.99 -11.83 18.12
C THR A 56 -1.04 -10.66 18.39
N LEU A 57 -1.35 -9.47 17.86
CA LEU A 57 -0.54 -8.28 18.07
C LEU A 57 -0.75 -7.71 19.48
N PRO A 58 0.24 -7.02 20.06
CA PRO A 58 0.09 -6.36 21.34
C PRO A 58 -1.07 -5.37 21.37
N GLN A 59 -1.65 -5.19 22.55
CA GLN A 59 -2.68 -4.18 22.77
C GLN A 59 -2.13 -2.78 22.43
N GLY A 60 -2.94 -1.95 21.78
CA GLY A 60 -2.56 -0.61 21.34
C GLY A 60 -1.96 -0.53 19.94
N VAL A 61 -1.69 -1.66 19.28
CA VAL A 61 -1.33 -1.66 17.85
C VAL A 61 -2.57 -1.34 17.01
N VAL A 62 -2.50 -0.25 16.24
CA VAL A 62 -3.49 0.07 15.20
C VAL A 62 -3.00 -0.54 13.89
N GLY A 63 -3.76 -1.49 13.36
CA GLY A 63 -3.36 -2.30 12.20
C GLY A 63 -3.45 -3.80 12.49
N PRO A 64 -2.80 -4.67 11.70
CA PRO A 64 -1.94 -4.36 10.56
C PRO A 64 -2.74 -4.01 9.30
N VAL A 65 -2.20 -3.18 8.42
CA VAL A 65 -2.81 -2.80 7.14
C VAL A 65 -1.94 -3.38 6.03
N ALA A 66 -2.56 -4.06 5.08
CA ALA A 66 -1.92 -4.52 3.86
C ALA A 66 -2.21 -3.51 2.74
N ASP A 67 -1.15 -3.03 2.11
CA ASP A 67 -1.18 -2.19 0.93
C ASP A 67 -0.50 -2.97 -0.21
N ASP A 68 -1.24 -3.21 -1.29
CA ASP A 68 -0.76 -3.89 -2.50
C ASP A 68 -0.91 -3.04 -3.77
N GLU A 69 -1.15 -1.73 -3.63
CA GLU A 69 -1.34 -0.79 -4.75
C GLU A 69 -0.02 -0.30 -5.37
N PHE A 70 1.12 -0.92 -5.05
CA PHE A 70 2.46 -0.51 -5.53
C PHE A 70 2.73 -0.81 -7.02
N GLY A 71 1.80 -1.46 -7.71
CA GLY A 71 1.93 -1.80 -9.14
C GLY A 71 1.48 -0.70 -10.10
N ASP A 72 0.82 0.34 -9.60
CA ASP A 72 0.23 1.37 -10.46
C ASP A 72 1.32 2.28 -11.03
N THR A 73 1.39 2.33 -12.36
CA THR A 73 2.30 3.22 -13.08
C THR A 73 1.62 4.56 -13.31
N TYR A 74 2.17 5.64 -12.75
CA TYR A 74 1.67 6.99 -12.99
C TYR A 74 2.30 7.57 -14.27
N GLY A 75 1.49 7.75 -15.31
CA GLY A 75 1.96 8.31 -16.59
C GLY A 75 2.23 9.81 -16.56
N ILE A 76 1.50 10.57 -15.74
CA ILE A 76 1.60 12.03 -15.65
C ILE A 76 1.42 12.47 -14.19
N ILE A 77 2.23 13.43 -13.73
CA ILE A 77 2.13 14.05 -12.40
C ILE A 77 1.90 15.55 -12.57
N TYR A 78 0.88 16.09 -11.91
CA TYR A 78 0.58 17.52 -11.89
C TYR A 78 0.86 18.11 -10.50
N GLY A 79 1.72 19.12 -10.45
CA GLY A 79 1.96 19.92 -9.25
C GLY A 79 1.13 21.21 -9.29
N PHE A 80 0.42 21.50 -8.20
CA PHE A 80 -0.36 22.73 -8.07
C PHE A 80 0.29 23.65 -7.04
N THR A 81 0.47 24.91 -7.40
CA THR A 81 0.97 25.97 -6.53
C THR A 81 0.02 27.16 -6.59
N ALA A 82 -0.15 27.87 -5.49
CA ALA A 82 -0.96 29.08 -5.46
C ALA A 82 -0.28 30.12 -4.56
N ASP A 83 -0.38 31.39 -4.97
CA ASP A 83 -0.04 32.55 -4.15
C ASP A 83 -1.33 33.23 -3.68
N GLY A 84 -1.33 33.74 -2.45
CA GLY A 84 -2.50 34.39 -1.85
C GLY A 84 -3.62 33.46 -1.37
N TYR A 85 -3.46 32.13 -1.47
CA TYR A 85 -4.41 31.14 -0.95
C TYR A 85 -3.81 30.31 0.17
N THR A 86 -4.66 29.84 1.08
CA THR A 86 -4.25 28.86 2.08
C THR A 86 -4.08 27.46 1.45
N ASN A 87 -3.26 26.61 2.07
CA ASN A 87 -3.12 25.21 1.66
C ASN A 87 -4.47 24.45 1.67
N ARG A 88 -5.41 24.85 2.53
CA ARG A 88 -6.74 24.24 2.58
C ARG A 88 -7.55 24.58 1.33
N GLU A 89 -7.60 25.85 0.96
CA GLU A 89 -8.32 26.29 -0.25
C GLU A 89 -7.71 25.68 -1.51
N LEU A 90 -6.37 25.64 -1.59
CA LEU A 90 -5.68 24.96 -2.69
C LEU A 90 -6.04 23.47 -2.75
N ARG A 91 -6.07 22.78 -1.60
CA ARG A 91 -6.47 21.37 -1.54
C ARG A 91 -7.92 21.19 -1.99
N ASP A 92 -8.86 21.97 -1.47
CA ASP A 92 -10.28 21.88 -1.82
C ASP A 92 -10.48 22.10 -3.34
N TYR A 93 -9.71 23.00 -3.94
CA TYR A 93 -9.70 23.20 -5.39
C TYR A 93 -9.13 21.99 -6.15
N VAL A 94 -7.99 21.46 -5.72
CA VAL A 94 -7.34 20.29 -6.36
C VAL A 94 -8.21 19.03 -6.25
N GLU A 95 -8.95 18.84 -5.16
CA GLU A 95 -9.90 17.72 -5.03
C GLU A 95 -11.05 17.80 -6.06
N ASN A 96 -11.52 19.01 -6.38
CA ASN A 96 -12.49 19.21 -7.46
C ASN A 96 -11.90 18.90 -8.83
N VAL A 97 -10.65 19.30 -9.08
CA VAL A 97 -9.93 18.96 -10.33
C VAL A 97 -9.76 17.44 -10.44
N ARG A 98 -9.30 16.77 -9.37
CA ARG A 98 -9.16 15.30 -9.30
C ARG A 98 -10.49 14.61 -9.62
N SER A 99 -11.58 15.06 -9.00
CA SER A 99 -12.92 14.48 -9.19
C SER A 99 -13.39 14.54 -10.65
N ARG A 100 -13.05 15.62 -11.36
CA ARG A 100 -13.36 15.76 -12.79
C ARG A 100 -12.45 14.91 -13.68
N LEU A 101 -11.16 14.81 -13.35
CA LEU A 101 -10.22 13.98 -14.10
C LEU A 101 -10.57 12.49 -14.02
N LEU A 102 -11.05 12.01 -12.86
CA LEU A 102 -11.52 10.63 -12.68
C LEU A 102 -12.75 10.26 -13.54
N GLN A 103 -13.40 11.23 -14.19
CA GLN A 103 -14.53 10.98 -15.10
C GLN A 103 -14.11 10.92 -16.58
N VAL A 104 -12.84 11.20 -16.89
CA VAL A 104 -12.32 11.09 -18.25
C VAL A 104 -12.16 9.59 -18.58
N PRO A 105 -12.63 9.12 -19.74
CA PRO A 105 -12.42 7.73 -20.17
C PRO A 105 -10.94 7.37 -20.26
N ASP A 106 -10.63 6.11 -19.96
CA ASP A 106 -9.30 5.52 -20.16
C ASP A 106 -8.88 5.49 -21.64
#